data_AF-A0AA43M7I2-F1
#
_entry.id   AF-A0AA43M7I2-F1
#
_cell.length_a   1.000
_cell.length_b   1.000
_cell.length_c   1.000
_cell.angle_alpha   90.00
_cell.angle_beta   90.00
_cell.angle_gamma   90.00
#
_symmetry.space_group_name_H-M   'P 1'
#
loop_
_entity.id
_entity.type
_entity.pdbx_description
1 polymer ?
#
loop_
_entity_poly.entity_id
_entity_poly.type
_entity_poly.pdbx_seq_one_letter_code
_entity_poly.pdbx_strand_id
1 'polypeptide(L)'
;MMNSRIWRQKSTEVAPLSAEAENPPGSTSFKSKSYSQKPTDSSTKVTEKRLKPTIVRSSRTGKQYKHTSGTTHRTGKRLKRSTRTSCKPGKHRKRSPQTLLRTPKRLKRPAGRSQSAKSYIYRDPRYGFTLKLPRSWKIYTAVERSNRLEDAEYGVFFRFKYKGKLYDDVLSLFVFKMTLKQWHDEGYDDSPYGFLAARGGRIYAYTVPEELPGEFLNKSGDDYDYKKYGREIRLLKRMVNDEVPQIVKTFTLKRQSGR
;
A
#
# COMPACT_ATOMS: atom_id res chain seq x y z
N MET A 1 -3.12 23.50 -11.73
CA MET A 1 -1.78 23.73 -11.12
C MET A 1 -1.57 22.64 -10.10
N MET A 2 -0.71 21.68 -10.43
CA MET A 2 -0.42 20.49 -9.62
C MET A 2 0.64 20.84 -8.57
N ASN A 3 0.31 20.68 -7.29
CA ASN A 3 1.28 20.73 -6.20
C ASN A 3 1.50 19.31 -5.68
N SER A 4 2.38 18.56 -6.35
CA SER A 4 2.91 17.30 -5.84
C SER A 4 3.93 17.59 -4.74
N ARG A 5 3.49 17.66 -3.49
CA ARG A 5 4.39 17.58 -2.33
C ARG A 5 4.82 16.12 -2.18
N ILE A 6 6.00 15.85 -2.70
CA ILE A 6 6.75 14.60 -2.51
C ILE A 6 7.10 14.50 -1.02
N TRP A 7 6.46 13.58 -0.32
CA TRP A 7 6.85 13.21 1.05
C TRP A 7 8.09 12.32 0.99
N ARG A 8 9.26 12.93 1.23
CA ARG A 8 10.50 12.21 1.53
C ARG A 8 10.38 11.62 2.93
N GLN A 9 10.32 10.30 3.04
CA GLN A 9 10.75 9.63 4.26
C GLN A 9 12.25 9.92 4.46
N LYS A 10 12.58 10.62 5.55
CA LYS A 10 13.98 10.77 5.97
C LYS A 10 14.44 9.44 6.55
N SER A 11 15.27 8.74 5.78
CA SER A 11 16.13 7.68 6.29
C SER A 11 17.04 8.29 7.36
N THR A 12 16.91 7.85 8.60
CA THR A 12 17.87 8.15 9.67
C THR A 12 19.19 7.44 9.33
N GLU A 13 20.16 8.18 8.83
CA GLU A 13 21.56 7.73 8.78
C GLU A 13 22.06 7.54 10.22
N VAL A 14 22.30 6.29 10.60
CA VAL A 14 23.04 5.95 11.81
C VAL A 14 24.52 5.94 11.42
N ALA A 15 25.28 6.89 11.96
CA ALA A 15 26.72 6.95 11.82
C ALA A 15 27.38 5.71 12.47
N PRO A 16 28.41 5.11 11.86
CA PRO A 16 29.19 4.06 12.50
C PRO A 16 30.21 4.68 13.46
N LEU A 17 30.08 4.36 14.75
CA LEU A 17 31.12 4.63 15.75
C LEU A 17 32.07 3.44 15.80
N SER A 18 33.34 3.71 15.47
CA SER A 18 34.45 2.78 15.48
C SER A 18 34.74 2.21 16.86
N ALA A 19 35.30 1.00 16.83
CA ALA A 19 35.72 0.18 17.95
C ALA A 19 36.92 0.76 18.71
N GLU A 20 36.92 0.57 20.03
CA GLU A 20 38.11 0.28 20.82
C GLU A 20 37.77 -0.80 21.85
N ALA A 21 38.66 -1.78 21.97
CA ALA A 21 38.61 -2.89 22.89
C ALA A 21 39.56 -2.62 24.06
N GLU A 22 39.19 -3.02 25.29
CA GLU A 22 39.99 -3.88 26.18
C GLU A 22 39.27 -4.12 27.52
N ASN A 23 39.65 -5.21 28.18
CA ASN A 23 38.89 -6.04 29.13
C ASN A 23 38.99 -5.63 30.64
N PRO A 24 38.20 -6.26 31.55
CA PRO A 24 38.01 -5.89 32.97
C PRO A 24 38.95 -6.71 33.91
N PRO A 25 38.98 -6.63 35.27
CA PRO A 25 37.85 -6.79 36.23
C PRO A 25 37.92 -5.96 37.54
N GLY A 26 36.83 -5.96 38.33
CA GLY A 26 36.88 -5.43 39.70
C GLY A 26 35.54 -5.27 40.39
N SER A 27 35.11 -6.29 41.11
CA SER A 27 33.98 -6.25 42.04
C SER A 27 34.26 -5.27 43.19
N THR A 28 33.29 -4.43 43.56
CA THR A 28 32.96 -4.17 44.98
C THR A 28 31.56 -3.61 45.15
N SER A 29 30.83 -4.25 46.06
CA SER A 29 29.57 -3.82 46.67
C SER A 29 29.74 -2.47 47.36
N PHE A 30 28.79 -1.53 47.23
CA PHE A 30 28.42 -0.63 48.34
C PHE A 30 27.03 0.02 48.18
N LYS A 31 26.17 -0.30 49.16
CA LYS A 31 25.14 0.52 49.84
C LYS A 31 24.36 1.57 49.05
N SER A 32 23.08 1.25 48.89
CA SER A 32 21.95 2.17 48.76
C SER A 32 21.91 3.21 49.90
N LYS A 33 21.92 4.50 49.56
CA LYS A 33 21.45 5.59 50.41
C LYS A 33 20.28 6.29 49.73
N SER A 34 19.11 6.11 50.33
CA SER A 34 17.89 6.88 50.08
C SER A 34 18.16 8.36 50.35
N TYR A 35 17.88 9.23 49.39
CA TYR A 35 17.74 10.66 49.63
C TYR A 35 16.31 11.08 49.31
N SER A 36 15.61 11.46 50.38
CA SER A 36 14.33 12.13 50.38
C SER A 36 14.57 13.58 49.97
N GLN A 37 13.96 14.03 48.87
CA GLN A 37 13.84 15.45 48.56
C GLN A 37 12.37 15.81 48.50
N LYS A 38 11.98 16.69 49.44
CA LYS A 38 10.68 17.37 49.51
C LYS A 38 10.51 18.31 48.31
N PRO A 39 9.25 18.60 47.94
CA PRO A 39 8.91 19.50 46.84
C PRO A 39 9.08 20.96 47.26
N THR A 40 9.67 21.77 46.38
CA THR A 40 9.57 23.23 46.42
C THR A 40 8.60 23.70 45.34
N ASP A 41 7.52 24.33 45.81
CA ASP A 41 6.61 25.12 45.02
C ASP A 41 7.33 26.28 44.35
N SER A 42 7.14 26.46 43.04
CA SER A 42 7.13 27.81 42.48
C SER A 42 6.16 27.91 41.31
N SER A 43 5.10 28.65 41.60
CA SER A 43 4.11 29.22 40.70
C SER A 43 4.78 30.12 39.67
N THR A 44 4.43 29.95 38.39
CA THR A 44 4.39 31.08 37.45
C THR A 44 3.26 30.85 36.45
N LYS A 45 2.18 31.61 36.66
CA LYS A 45 1.11 31.80 35.68
C LYS A 45 1.66 32.68 34.56
N VAL A 46 1.80 32.13 33.35
CA VAL A 46 1.95 32.94 32.14
C VAL A 46 0.67 32.81 31.33
N THR A 47 -0.14 33.86 31.45
CA THR A 47 -1.34 34.12 30.65
C THR A 47 -0.89 34.73 29.33
N GLU A 48 -0.71 33.93 28.28
CA GLU A 48 -0.44 34.48 26.95
C GLU A 48 -1.72 34.58 26.11
N LYS A 49 -1.95 35.80 25.65
CA LYS A 49 -3.17 36.28 25.03
C LYS A 49 -3.28 35.80 23.59
N ARG A 50 -4.40 35.15 23.33
CA ARG A 50 -5.08 34.91 22.05
C ARG A 50 -5.01 36.12 21.10
N LEU A 51 -4.20 36.03 20.06
CA LEU A 51 -4.28 36.91 18.89
C LEU A 51 -5.10 36.24 17.79
N LYS A 52 -6.17 36.93 17.37
CA LYS A 52 -7.03 36.57 16.25
C LYS A 52 -6.33 36.95 14.93
N PRO A 53 -6.26 36.07 13.92
CA PRO A 53 -5.88 36.51 12.58
C PRO A 53 -7.06 37.19 11.88
N THR A 54 -6.84 38.45 11.52
CA THR A 54 -7.71 39.33 10.73
C THR A 54 -7.84 38.81 9.31
N ILE A 55 -9.09 38.65 8.88
CA ILE A 55 -9.49 38.31 7.51
C ILE A 55 -9.25 39.52 6.61
N VAL A 56 -8.27 39.43 5.70
CA VAL A 56 -8.12 40.38 4.60
C VAL A 56 -8.84 39.82 3.38
N ARG A 57 -10.00 40.41 3.08
CA ARG A 57 -10.70 40.31 1.80
C ARG A 57 -9.86 41.00 0.72
N SER A 58 -9.42 40.25 -0.28
CA SER A 58 -8.96 40.81 -1.56
C SER A 58 -9.99 40.51 -2.64
N SER A 59 -10.54 41.58 -3.19
CA SER A 59 -11.46 41.63 -4.33
C SER A 59 -10.70 41.96 -5.62
N ARG A 60 -11.32 41.64 -6.77
CA ARG A 60 -10.95 42.00 -8.17
C ARG A 60 -9.86 41.12 -8.78
N THR A 61 -9.87 40.71 -10.05
CA THR A 61 -10.65 40.99 -11.27
C THR A 61 -10.27 39.87 -12.25
N GLY A 62 -11.19 39.18 -12.91
CA GLY A 62 -11.56 39.52 -14.29
C GLY A 62 -10.44 39.25 -15.32
N LYS A 63 -10.53 38.12 -16.04
CA LYS A 63 -10.13 38.00 -17.46
C LYS A 63 -10.65 36.69 -18.05
N GLN A 64 -11.71 36.82 -18.85
CA GLN A 64 -12.17 35.81 -19.79
C GLN A 64 -11.18 35.75 -20.97
N TYR A 65 -10.85 34.54 -21.43
CA TYR A 65 -10.31 34.34 -22.76
C TYR A 65 -11.30 33.53 -23.58
N LYS A 66 -11.75 34.14 -24.67
CA LYS A 66 -12.57 33.57 -25.73
C LYS A 66 -11.69 32.79 -26.71
N HIS A 67 -12.25 31.66 -27.14
CA HIS A 67 -12.16 30.94 -28.42
C HIS A 67 -10.85 30.96 -29.23
N THR A 68 -10.46 29.78 -29.72
CA THR A 68 -10.39 29.53 -31.18
C THR A 68 -10.31 28.03 -31.47
N SER A 69 -11.30 27.57 -32.24
CA SER A 69 -11.37 26.31 -32.96
C SER A 69 -10.40 26.33 -34.14
N GLY A 70 -9.58 25.28 -34.27
CA GLY A 70 -8.67 25.08 -35.40
C GLY A 70 -8.86 23.70 -36.02
N THR A 71 -9.73 23.64 -37.02
CA THR A 71 -9.90 22.55 -37.99
C THR A 71 -8.79 22.62 -39.03
N THR A 72 -8.09 21.51 -39.30
CA THR A 72 -7.34 21.35 -40.56
C THR A 72 -7.34 19.90 -41.05
N HIS A 73 -7.17 19.79 -42.38
CA HIS A 73 -7.63 18.74 -43.26
C HIS A 73 -6.65 17.57 -43.47
N ARG A 74 -7.23 16.36 -43.62
CA ARG A 74 -7.12 15.43 -44.77
C ARG A 74 -5.86 15.51 -45.65
N THR A 75 -5.05 14.44 -45.62
CA THR A 75 -4.37 13.79 -46.77
C THR A 75 -3.99 12.37 -46.28
N GLY A 76 -4.30 11.25 -46.91
CA GLY A 76 -4.43 10.95 -48.33
C GLY A 76 -3.15 10.28 -48.81
N LYS A 77 -2.94 8.97 -48.56
CA LYS A 77 -2.05 8.14 -49.38
C LYS A 77 -2.37 6.64 -49.28
N ARG A 78 -3.02 6.20 -50.36
CA ARG A 78 -3.34 4.83 -50.77
C ARG A 78 -2.22 4.39 -51.73
N LEU A 79 -1.47 3.36 -51.38
CA LEU A 79 -0.54 2.63 -52.27
C LEU A 79 -1.09 1.19 -52.37
N LYS A 80 -1.86 0.88 -53.41
CA LYS A 80 -1.48 0.26 -54.70
C LYS A 80 -0.85 -1.15 -54.56
N ARG A 81 -1.67 -2.12 -55.00
CA ARG A 81 -1.34 -3.51 -55.38
C ARG A 81 -0.14 -3.56 -56.33
N SER A 82 0.64 -4.63 -56.24
CA SER A 82 1.35 -5.22 -57.38
C SER A 82 1.06 -6.72 -57.45
N THR A 83 0.97 -7.20 -58.68
CA THR A 83 0.45 -8.49 -59.14
C THR A 83 1.56 -9.39 -59.68
N ARG A 84 1.42 -10.69 -59.40
CA ARG A 84 1.68 -11.90 -60.24
C ARG A 84 2.99 -12.05 -61.03
N THR A 85 3.59 -13.23 -60.86
CA THR A 85 4.15 -14.13 -61.91
C THR A 85 4.25 -15.54 -61.28
N SER A 86 3.48 -16.58 -61.67
CA SER A 86 3.67 -17.55 -62.79
C SER A 86 5.02 -18.30 -62.73
N CYS A 87 5.22 -19.62 -62.88
CA CYS A 87 4.46 -20.85 -63.13
C CYS A 87 5.47 -22.02 -62.96
N LYS A 88 5.07 -23.22 -62.50
CA LYS A 88 5.21 -24.54 -63.20
C LYS A 88 5.04 -25.77 -62.27
N PRO A 89 4.65 -26.94 -62.83
CA PRO A 89 3.90 -27.98 -62.12
C PRO A 89 4.73 -29.23 -61.80
N GLY A 90 4.36 -29.91 -60.71
CA GLY A 90 4.82 -31.26 -60.40
C GLY A 90 3.65 -32.10 -59.92
N LYS A 91 3.13 -32.96 -60.80
CA LYS A 91 2.15 -33.99 -60.44
C LYS A 91 2.84 -35.03 -59.56
N HIS A 92 2.34 -35.22 -58.34
CA HIS A 92 2.42 -36.53 -57.69
C HIS A 92 1.11 -36.79 -56.95
N ARG A 93 0.24 -37.58 -57.58
CA ARG A 93 -0.85 -38.29 -56.91
C ARG A 93 -0.21 -39.28 -55.93
N LYS A 94 -0.41 -39.08 -54.62
CA LYS A 94 -0.52 -40.21 -53.68
C LYS A 94 -1.66 -39.93 -52.69
N ARG A 95 -2.51 -40.94 -52.65
CA ARG A 95 -3.77 -41.11 -51.93
C ARG A 95 -3.70 -40.68 -50.47
N SER A 96 -4.78 -40.05 -50.02
CA SER A 96 -5.16 -39.88 -48.62
C SER A 96 -5.22 -41.23 -47.91
N PRO A 97 -4.83 -41.24 -46.63
CA PRO A 97 -5.73 -41.74 -45.59
C PRO A 97 -6.22 -40.55 -44.76
N GLN A 98 -7.52 -40.49 -44.55
CA GLN A 98 -8.15 -39.54 -43.63
C GLN A 98 -7.68 -39.86 -42.21
N THR A 99 -6.59 -39.23 -41.77
CA THR A 99 -6.28 -39.16 -40.35
C THR A 99 -7.15 -38.08 -39.76
N LEU A 100 -8.22 -38.49 -39.06
CA LEU A 100 -9.03 -37.64 -38.21
C LEU A 100 -8.12 -36.97 -37.18
N LEU A 101 -7.64 -35.76 -37.49
CA LEU A 101 -7.11 -34.82 -36.52
C LEU A 101 -8.26 -34.42 -35.60
N ARG A 102 -8.51 -35.24 -34.58
CA ARG A 102 -9.25 -34.84 -33.38
C ARG A 102 -8.50 -33.64 -32.81
N THR A 103 -8.93 -32.45 -33.15
CA THR A 103 -8.66 -31.27 -32.34
C THR A 103 -9.11 -31.61 -30.92
N PRO A 104 -8.24 -31.51 -29.90
CA PRO A 104 -8.72 -31.62 -28.54
C PRO A 104 -9.67 -30.45 -28.33
N LYS A 105 -10.97 -30.76 -28.31
CA LYS A 105 -12.03 -29.90 -27.79
C LYS A 105 -11.48 -29.36 -26.48
N ARG A 106 -11.05 -28.09 -26.47
CA ARG A 106 -10.63 -27.37 -25.28
C ARG A 106 -11.84 -27.37 -24.37
N LEU A 107 -11.93 -28.40 -23.53
CA LEU A 107 -12.87 -28.48 -22.44
C LEU A 107 -12.68 -27.17 -21.69
N LYS A 108 -13.69 -26.29 -21.79
CA LYS A 108 -13.84 -25.16 -20.90
C LYS A 108 -13.76 -25.78 -19.51
N ARG A 109 -12.59 -25.67 -18.86
CA ARG A 109 -12.45 -26.02 -17.45
C ARG A 109 -13.55 -25.21 -16.78
N PRO A 110 -14.56 -25.84 -16.16
CA PRO A 110 -15.50 -25.08 -15.36
C PRO A 110 -14.65 -24.30 -14.38
N ALA A 111 -14.89 -22.98 -14.32
CA ALA A 111 -14.26 -22.09 -13.36
C ALA A 111 -14.29 -22.80 -12.01
N GLY A 112 -13.11 -23.25 -11.57
CA GLY A 112 -12.99 -24.17 -10.47
C GLY A 112 -13.73 -23.55 -9.30
N ARG A 113 -14.79 -24.25 -8.90
CA ARG A 113 -15.54 -24.07 -7.66
C ARG A 113 -14.54 -23.58 -6.62
N SER A 114 -14.60 -22.28 -6.30
CA SER A 114 -13.78 -21.65 -5.29
C SER A 114 -13.90 -22.52 -4.05
N GLN A 115 -12.86 -23.32 -3.77
CA GLN A 115 -12.74 -23.97 -2.48
C GLN A 115 -12.84 -22.81 -1.52
N SER A 116 -13.95 -22.71 -0.78
CA SER A 116 -14.19 -21.63 0.16
C SER A 116 -12.99 -21.62 1.09
N ALA A 117 -12.02 -20.76 0.79
CA ALA A 117 -10.74 -20.79 1.46
C ALA A 117 -11.08 -20.53 2.92
N LYS A 118 -10.82 -21.53 3.77
CA LYS A 118 -11.15 -21.45 5.20
C LYS A 118 -10.65 -20.08 5.67
N SER A 119 -11.53 -19.27 6.23
CA SER A 119 -11.22 -17.90 6.66
C SER A 119 -11.16 -17.82 8.17
N TYR A 120 -10.44 -16.84 8.71
CA TYR A 120 -10.50 -16.49 10.13
C TYR A 120 -10.80 -15.00 10.30
N ILE A 121 -11.23 -14.61 11.50
CA ILE A 121 -11.56 -13.22 11.81
C ILE A 121 -10.39 -12.61 12.59
N TYR A 122 -9.79 -11.57 12.02
CA TYR A 122 -8.94 -10.66 12.76
C TYR A 122 -9.80 -9.68 13.55
N ARG A 123 -9.44 -9.43 14.80
CA ARG A 123 -10.09 -8.45 15.67
C ARG A 123 -9.03 -7.52 16.24
N ASP A 124 -9.21 -6.23 16.03
CA ASP A 124 -8.37 -5.25 16.68
C ASP A 124 -8.78 -5.07 18.14
N PRO A 125 -7.86 -5.21 19.11
CA PRO A 125 -8.20 -5.10 20.53
C PRO A 125 -8.50 -3.66 20.98
N ARG A 126 -8.00 -2.64 20.28
CA ARG A 126 -8.09 -1.23 20.73
C ARG A 126 -9.32 -0.53 20.19
N TYR A 127 -9.58 -0.64 18.89
CA TYR A 127 -10.67 0.01 18.18
C TYR A 127 -11.82 -0.95 17.84
N GLY A 128 -11.64 -2.24 18.08
CA GLY A 128 -12.73 -3.22 17.97
C GLY A 128 -13.23 -3.46 16.56
N PHE A 129 -12.52 -3.00 15.52
CA PHE A 129 -12.82 -3.35 14.15
C PHE A 129 -12.43 -4.80 13.86
N THR A 130 -13.07 -5.39 12.86
CA THR A 130 -12.79 -6.77 12.45
C THR A 130 -12.64 -6.90 10.94
N LEU A 131 -11.84 -7.89 10.52
CA LEU A 131 -11.60 -8.26 9.13
C LEU A 131 -11.67 -9.78 8.98
N LYS A 132 -12.22 -10.27 7.87
CA LYS A 132 -12.21 -11.68 7.51
C LYS A 132 -11.03 -11.95 6.58
N LEU A 133 -10.05 -12.69 7.07
CA LEU A 133 -8.81 -13.01 6.37
C LEU A 133 -8.81 -14.46 5.87
N PRO A 134 -8.28 -14.74 4.68
CA PRO A 134 -7.99 -16.11 4.24
C PRO A 134 -7.00 -16.81 5.19
N ARG A 135 -7.17 -18.11 5.47
CA ARG A 135 -6.27 -18.85 6.39
C ARG A 135 -4.81 -18.89 5.91
N SER A 136 -4.55 -18.72 4.62
CA SER A 136 -3.20 -18.57 4.05
C SER A 136 -2.45 -17.39 4.68
N TRP A 137 -3.13 -16.27 4.99
CA TRP A 137 -2.51 -15.08 5.59
C TRP A 137 -1.85 -15.39 6.92
N LYS A 138 -2.40 -16.32 7.71
CA LYS A 138 -1.84 -16.68 9.02
C LYS A 138 -0.39 -17.17 8.94
N ILE A 139 0.01 -17.77 7.82
CA ILE A 139 1.35 -18.31 7.63
C ILE A 139 2.28 -17.26 7.00
N TYR A 140 1.72 -16.42 6.12
CA TYR A 140 2.47 -15.44 5.31
C TYR A 140 2.45 -14.01 5.83
N THR A 141 1.84 -13.77 7.00
CA THR A 141 1.84 -12.45 7.61
C THR A 141 2.31 -12.49 9.06
N ALA A 142 2.92 -11.40 9.50
CA ALA A 142 3.07 -11.03 10.90
C ALA A 142 2.28 -9.73 11.13
N VAL A 143 1.56 -9.64 12.25
CA VAL A 143 0.76 -8.46 12.57
C VAL A 143 1.52 -7.60 13.56
N GLU A 144 1.82 -6.37 13.17
CA GLU A 144 2.38 -5.34 14.03
C GLU A 144 1.36 -4.23 14.29
N ARG A 145 1.47 -3.56 15.44
CA ARG A 145 0.60 -2.47 15.84
C ARG A 145 1.46 -1.31 16.33
N SER A 146 1.16 -0.09 15.92
CA SER A 146 1.89 1.11 16.36
C SER A 146 0.95 2.27 16.68
N ASN A 147 1.34 3.07 17.65
CA ASN A 147 0.71 4.35 18.00
C ASN A 147 1.62 5.54 17.65
N ARG A 148 2.80 5.28 17.08
CA ARG A 148 3.83 6.28 16.79
C ARG A 148 3.83 6.57 15.29
N LEU A 149 2.74 7.15 14.81
CA LEU A 149 2.59 7.56 13.41
C LEU A 149 2.40 9.08 13.39
N GLU A 150 2.95 9.74 12.37
CA GLU A 150 2.92 11.20 12.27
C GLU A 150 1.48 11.69 12.07
N ASP A 151 0.76 11.08 11.13
CA ASP A 151 -0.58 11.53 10.73
C ASP A 151 -1.73 10.73 11.34
N ALA A 152 -1.45 9.51 11.83
CA ALA A 152 -2.47 8.59 12.35
C ALA A 152 -2.36 8.37 13.87
N GLU A 153 -3.49 8.22 14.56
CA GLU A 153 -3.54 7.87 15.99
C GLU A 153 -3.07 6.42 16.22
N TYR A 154 -3.24 5.57 15.22
CA TYR A 154 -3.00 4.14 15.30
C TYR A 154 -2.82 3.49 13.94
N GLY A 155 -1.97 2.47 13.87
CA GLY A 155 -1.83 1.62 12.70
C GLY A 155 -1.70 0.13 13.03
N VAL A 156 -2.21 -0.71 12.14
CA VAL A 156 -2.05 -2.17 12.12
C VAL A 156 -1.43 -2.58 10.80
N PHE A 157 -0.27 -3.22 10.85
CA PHE A 157 0.55 -3.56 9.70
C PHE A 157 0.59 -5.08 9.53
N PHE A 158 0.09 -5.59 8.41
CA PHE A 158 0.20 -7.00 8.04
C PHE A 158 1.47 -7.21 7.22
N ARG A 159 2.61 -7.35 7.90
CA ARG A 159 3.93 -7.55 7.28
C ARG A 159 4.02 -8.86 6.54
N PHE A 160 4.50 -8.84 5.30
CA PHE A 160 4.72 -10.05 4.53
C PHE A 160 5.83 -10.89 5.14
N LYS A 161 5.59 -12.18 5.28
CA LYS A 161 6.55 -13.15 5.82
C LYS A 161 6.71 -14.31 4.86
N TYR A 162 7.95 -14.62 4.50
CA TYR A 162 8.24 -15.80 3.69
C TYR A 162 9.58 -16.41 4.08
N LYS A 163 9.61 -17.74 4.28
CA LYS A 163 10.81 -18.51 4.71
C LYS A 163 11.57 -17.88 5.89
N GLY A 164 10.82 -17.37 6.88
CA GLY A 164 11.38 -16.77 8.10
C GLY A 164 11.86 -15.33 7.95
N LYS A 165 11.85 -14.75 6.74
CA LYS A 165 12.15 -13.34 6.51
C LYS A 165 10.87 -12.51 6.55
N LEU A 166 10.96 -11.35 7.19
CA LEU A 166 9.93 -10.31 7.13
C LEU A 166 10.32 -9.29 6.07
N TYR A 167 9.32 -8.84 5.33
CA TYR A 167 9.41 -7.79 4.32
C TYR A 167 8.39 -6.70 4.68
N ASP A 168 8.16 -5.80 3.73
CA ASP A 168 7.14 -4.74 3.83
C ASP A 168 5.73 -5.29 4.04
N ASP A 169 4.83 -4.39 4.41
CA ASP A 169 3.42 -4.65 4.62
C ASP A 169 2.68 -5.02 3.33
N VAL A 170 1.77 -5.99 3.45
CA VAL A 170 0.84 -6.38 2.38
C VAL A 170 -0.43 -5.53 2.44
N LEU A 171 -0.78 -5.12 3.66
CA LEU A 171 -1.96 -4.34 4.00
C LEU A 171 -1.65 -3.59 5.29
N SER A 172 -1.90 -2.30 5.29
CA SER A 172 -1.86 -1.49 6.51
C SER A 172 -3.18 -0.80 6.74
N LEU A 173 -3.62 -0.78 7.99
CA LEU A 173 -4.86 -0.15 8.43
C LEU A 173 -4.50 1.00 9.35
N PHE A 174 -5.17 2.13 9.17
CA PHE A 174 -4.92 3.34 9.92
C PHE A 174 -6.20 3.84 10.57
N VAL A 175 -6.04 4.45 11.74
CA VAL A 175 -7.09 5.19 12.43
C VAL A 175 -6.62 6.62 12.60
N PHE A 176 -7.28 7.53 11.90
CA PHE A 176 -7.01 8.97 11.97
C PHE A 176 -7.99 9.63 12.94
N LYS A 177 -7.50 10.58 13.74
CA LYS A 177 -8.32 11.38 14.64
C LYS A 177 -8.78 12.65 13.94
N MET A 178 -9.71 12.49 12.98
CA MET A 178 -10.30 13.58 12.22
C MET A 178 -11.73 13.26 11.81
N THR A 179 -12.47 14.30 11.43
CA THR A 179 -13.81 14.17 10.85
C THR A 179 -13.75 13.87 9.35
N LEU A 180 -14.84 13.37 8.77
CA LEU A 180 -14.93 13.14 7.32
C LEU A 180 -14.76 14.45 6.53
N LYS A 181 -15.22 15.58 7.07
CA LYS A 181 -15.00 16.89 6.46
C LYS A 181 -13.51 17.23 6.38
N GLN A 182 -12.78 17.07 7.49
CA GLN A 182 -11.33 17.31 7.53
C GLN A 182 -10.58 16.41 6.56
N TRP A 183 -10.96 15.13 6.47
CA TRP A 183 -10.40 14.20 5.50
C TRP A 183 -10.48 14.73 4.06
N HIS A 184 -11.64 15.24 3.66
CA HIS A 184 -11.84 15.86 2.35
C HIS A 184 -11.08 17.18 2.20
N ASP A 185 -11.18 18.08 3.19
CA ASP A 185 -10.57 19.41 3.17
C ASP A 185 -9.03 19.32 3.12
N GLU A 186 -8.43 18.29 3.73
CA GLU A 186 -6.99 18.03 3.74
C GLU A 186 -6.52 17.24 2.49
N GLY A 187 -7.44 16.83 1.61
CA GLY A 187 -7.13 16.18 0.34
C GLY A 187 -6.76 14.70 0.45
N TYR A 188 -7.20 14.00 1.50
CA TYR A 188 -6.91 12.57 1.65
C TYR A 188 -7.63 11.68 0.62
N ASP A 189 -8.64 12.19 -0.08
CA ASP A 189 -9.29 11.46 -1.18
C ASP A 189 -8.33 11.18 -2.35
N ASP A 190 -7.33 12.05 -2.54
CA ASP A 190 -6.30 11.91 -3.56
C ASP A 190 -5.01 11.25 -3.01
N SER A 191 -5.03 10.82 -1.76
CA SER A 191 -3.90 10.16 -1.08
C SER A 191 -3.88 8.66 -1.37
N PRO A 192 -2.78 7.94 -1.09
CA PRO A 192 -2.74 6.48 -1.21
C PRO A 192 -3.67 5.75 -0.22
N TYR A 193 -4.32 6.46 0.70
CA TYR A 193 -5.20 5.85 1.68
C TYR A 193 -6.61 5.61 1.11
N GLY A 194 -7.04 4.35 1.09
CA GLY A 194 -8.42 3.96 0.83
C GLY A 194 -9.30 4.15 2.07
N PHE A 195 -10.35 4.97 1.97
CA PHE A 195 -11.34 5.15 3.04
C PHE A 195 -12.12 3.85 3.32
N LEU A 196 -12.29 3.50 4.61
CA LEU A 196 -13.10 2.35 5.05
C LEU A 196 -14.37 2.78 5.77
N ALA A 197 -14.26 3.67 6.75
CA ALA A 197 -15.38 4.09 7.58
C ALA A 197 -15.08 5.39 8.34
N ALA A 198 -16.13 6.10 8.73
CA ALA A 198 -16.07 7.21 9.68
C ALA A 198 -16.93 6.89 10.91
N ARG A 199 -16.38 7.06 12.11
CA ARG A 199 -17.15 6.88 13.35
C ARG A 199 -16.54 7.64 14.52
N GLY A 200 -17.37 8.41 15.22
CA GLY A 200 -16.98 9.05 16.49
C GLY A 200 -15.77 9.97 16.36
N GLY A 201 -15.75 10.81 15.33
CA GLY A 201 -14.64 11.73 15.05
C GLY A 201 -13.34 11.05 14.63
N ARG A 202 -13.43 9.83 14.07
CA ARG A 202 -12.30 9.08 13.54
C ARG A 202 -12.59 8.57 12.14
N ILE A 203 -11.54 8.52 11.33
CA ILE A 203 -11.53 7.88 10.02
C ILE A 203 -10.71 6.59 10.11
N TYR A 204 -11.27 5.52 9.55
CA TYR A 204 -10.58 4.26 9.35
C TYR A 204 -10.24 4.18 7.86
N ALA A 205 -8.98 3.91 7.56
CA ALA A 205 -8.51 3.80 6.20
C ALA A 205 -7.50 2.66 6.07
N TYR A 206 -7.15 2.30 4.84
CA TYR A 206 -6.11 1.32 4.56
C TYR A 206 -5.18 1.80 3.46
N THR A 207 -3.99 1.22 3.39
CA THR A 207 -3.13 1.31 2.22
C THR A 207 -2.55 -0.06 1.88
N VAL A 208 -2.03 -0.18 0.67
CA VAL A 208 -1.31 -1.34 0.17
C VAL A 208 0.02 -0.86 -0.41
N PRO A 209 1.05 -1.72 -0.45
CA PRO A 209 2.31 -1.33 -1.06
C PRO A 209 2.12 -1.03 -2.55
N GLU A 210 2.63 0.12 -2.99
CA GLU A 210 2.62 0.49 -4.42
C GLU A 210 3.70 -0.27 -5.20
N GLU A 211 4.81 -0.56 -4.54
CA GLU A 211 5.96 -1.25 -5.10
C GLU A 211 6.26 -2.57 -4.36
N LEU A 212 7.00 -3.47 -5.01
CA LEU A 212 7.49 -4.66 -4.32
C LEU A 212 8.66 -4.28 -3.39
N PRO A 213 8.89 -5.06 -2.32
CA PRO A 213 10.00 -4.82 -1.40
C PRO A 213 11.33 -4.66 -2.12
N GLY A 214 12.13 -3.67 -1.70
CA GLY A 214 13.41 -3.35 -2.33
C GLY A 214 14.40 -4.52 -2.30
N GLU A 215 14.27 -5.45 -1.34
CA GLU A 215 15.08 -6.67 -1.26
C GLU A 215 14.86 -7.62 -2.44
N PHE A 216 13.79 -7.43 -3.21
CA PHE A 216 13.49 -8.19 -4.40
C PHE A 216 14.18 -7.66 -5.65
N LEU A 217 14.84 -6.50 -5.58
CA LEU A 217 15.62 -5.97 -6.69
C LEU A 217 16.82 -6.86 -7.01
N ASN A 218 17.24 -6.85 -8.28
CA ASN A 218 18.46 -7.47 -8.73
C ASN A 218 19.69 -6.68 -8.23
N LYS A 219 20.90 -7.15 -8.55
CA LYS A 219 22.14 -6.50 -8.11
C LYS A 219 22.33 -5.07 -8.65
N SER A 220 21.76 -4.79 -9.82
CA SER A 220 21.86 -3.49 -10.48
C SER A 220 20.84 -2.49 -9.92
N GLY A 221 19.77 -2.96 -9.26
CA GLY A 221 18.70 -2.13 -8.72
C GLY A 221 17.71 -1.61 -9.76
N ASP A 222 17.82 -2.05 -11.02
CA ASP A 222 17.01 -1.55 -12.15
C ASP A 222 15.74 -2.37 -12.40
N ASP A 223 15.71 -3.64 -11.99
CA ASP A 223 14.54 -4.52 -12.07
C ASP A 223 14.52 -5.52 -10.91
N TYR A 224 13.39 -6.20 -10.73
CA TYR A 224 13.22 -7.26 -9.75
C TYR A 224 13.86 -8.58 -10.19
N ASP A 225 14.54 -9.26 -9.26
CA ASP A 225 15.11 -10.58 -9.48
C ASP A 225 14.02 -11.67 -9.40
N TYR A 226 13.29 -11.83 -10.49
CA TYR A 226 12.26 -12.87 -10.64
C TYR A 226 12.83 -14.28 -10.61
N LYS A 227 14.12 -14.47 -10.88
CA LYS A 227 14.76 -15.79 -10.81
C LYS A 227 14.93 -16.22 -9.35
N LYS A 228 15.32 -15.30 -8.47
CA LYS A 228 15.51 -15.53 -7.04
C LYS A 228 14.21 -15.45 -6.24
N TYR A 229 13.37 -14.45 -6.50
CA TYR A 229 12.17 -14.14 -5.71
C TYR A 229 10.86 -14.41 -6.44
N GLY A 230 10.88 -15.14 -7.56
CA GLY A 230 9.69 -15.33 -8.39
C GLY A 230 8.52 -16.01 -7.67
N ARG A 231 8.73 -16.76 -6.58
CA ARG A 231 7.62 -17.33 -5.79
C ARG A 231 7.05 -16.31 -4.81
N GLU A 232 7.93 -15.60 -4.12
CA GLU A 232 7.66 -14.54 -3.15
C GLU A 232 6.87 -13.42 -3.83
N ILE A 233 7.35 -12.94 -4.98
CA ILE A 233 6.69 -11.89 -5.77
C ILE A 233 5.30 -12.33 -6.23
N ARG A 234 5.14 -13.56 -6.75
CA ARG A 234 3.83 -14.07 -7.18
C ARG A 234 2.85 -14.18 -6.03
N LEU A 235 3.33 -14.62 -4.87
CA LEU A 235 2.50 -14.74 -3.67
C LEU A 235 2.07 -13.35 -3.19
N LEU A 236 3.00 -12.40 -3.09
CA LEU A 236 2.72 -11.04 -2.66
C LEU A 236 1.73 -10.36 -3.62
N LYS A 237 1.96 -10.45 -4.93
CA LYS A 237 1.04 -9.91 -5.95
C LYS A 237 -0.38 -10.50 -5.81
N ARG A 238 -0.51 -11.81 -5.57
CA ARG A 238 -1.83 -12.44 -5.33
C ARG A 238 -2.48 -11.88 -4.07
N MET A 239 -1.74 -11.79 -2.96
CA MET A 239 -2.28 -11.27 -1.71
C MET A 239 -2.75 -9.82 -1.86
N VAL A 240 -1.94 -8.94 -2.46
CA VAL A 240 -2.27 -7.52 -2.65
C VAL A 240 -3.39 -7.34 -3.67
N ASN A 241 -3.29 -7.93 -4.87
CA ASN A 241 -4.21 -7.59 -5.96
C ASN A 241 -5.52 -8.39 -5.93
N ASP A 242 -5.46 -9.66 -5.51
CA ASP A 242 -6.64 -10.54 -5.55
C ASP A 242 -7.36 -10.60 -4.20
N GLU A 243 -6.59 -10.64 -3.10
CA GLU A 243 -7.14 -10.93 -1.77
C GLU A 243 -7.47 -9.65 -0.97
N VAL A 244 -6.61 -8.62 -0.96
CA VAL A 244 -6.88 -7.37 -0.19
C VAL A 244 -8.20 -6.72 -0.56
N PRO A 245 -8.58 -6.53 -1.85
CA PRO A 245 -9.86 -5.91 -2.20
C PRO A 245 -11.07 -6.66 -1.65
N GLN A 246 -10.96 -7.97 -1.44
CA GLN A 246 -12.03 -8.78 -0.84
C GLN A 246 -11.99 -8.68 0.68
N ILE A 247 -10.80 -8.63 1.28
CA ILE A 247 -10.61 -8.49 2.73
C ILE A 247 -11.19 -7.17 3.22
N VAL A 248 -10.85 -6.04 2.58
CA VAL A 248 -11.27 -4.71 3.05
C VAL A 248 -12.79 -4.53 3.01
N LYS A 249 -13.49 -5.19 2.07
CA LYS A 249 -14.95 -5.23 2.02
C LYS A 249 -15.59 -5.91 3.23
N THR A 250 -14.84 -6.71 3.97
CA THR A 250 -15.32 -7.37 5.21
C THR A 250 -15.06 -6.55 6.46
N PHE A 251 -14.51 -5.34 6.31
CA PHE A 251 -14.28 -4.44 7.41
C PHE A 251 -15.60 -4.12 8.13
N THR A 252 -15.61 -4.32 9.43
CA THR A 252 -16.77 -4.03 10.27
C THR A 252 -16.34 -3.43 11.60
N LEU A 253 -17.10 -2.45 12.07
CA LEU A 253 -16.95 -1.88 13.41
C LEU A 253 -17.98 -2.53 14.33
N LYS A 254 -17.56 -3.01 15.51
CA LYS A 254 -18.52 -3.48 16.52
C LYS A 254 -19.54 -2.38 16.82
N ARG A 255 -20.83 -2.69 16.77
CA ARG A 255 -21.85 -1.80 17.37
C ARG A 255 -21.53 -1.70 18.86
N GLN A 256 -21.15 -0.50 19.32
CA GLN A 256 -21.22 -0.18 20.75
C GLN A 256 -22.70 -0.30 21.12
N SER A 257 -23.05 -1.36 21.84
CA SER A 257 -24.31 -1.44 22.56
C SER A 257 -24.33 -0.25 23.50
N GLY A 258 -25.27 0.67 23.29
CA GLY A 258 -25.42 1.86 24.12
C GLY A 258 -25.47 1.46 25.59
N ARG A 259 -24.63 2.12 26.38
CA ARG A 259 -24.85 2.31 27.81
C ARG A 259 -25.46 3.68 27.99
#